data_AF-A0A1G6TG39-F1
#
_entry.id   AF-A0A1G6TG39-F1
#
_cell.length_a   1.000
_cell.length_b   1.000
_cell.length_c   1.000
_cell.angle_alpha   90.00
_cell.angle_beta   90.00
_cell.angle_gamma   90.00
#
_symmetry.space_group_name_H-M   'P 1'
#
loop_
_entity.id
_entity.type
_entity.pdbx_description
1 polymer ?
#
loop_
_entity_poly.entity_id
_entity_poly.type
_entity_poly.pdbx_seq_one_letter_code
_entity_poly.pdbx_strand_id
1 'polypeptide(L)'
;MGSRDGGGISRTANSQEYPVPFAAAERYRQGMTVDPRAALDRFVAALEAHFAAVANRRGDEDSSVDDAYDVLADAFDVYDEALGNTYGEALPVVLADDEDDDDDDDDDEDDGQDEDDDDDAEERLGGIDEADLDGSDYDEDVDAVR
;
A
#
# COMPACT_ATOMS: atom_id res chain seq x y z
N MET A 1 -59.67 -19.07 -51.79
CA MET A 1 -58.88 -20.24 -51.34
C MET A 1 -57.50 -20.07 -51.95
N GLY A 2 -56.39 -19.81 -51.27
CA GLY A 2 -56.02 -19.75 -49.87
C GLY A 2 -54.49 -19.76 -49.92
N SER A 3 -53.87 -18.59 -50.06
CA SER A 3 -52.41 -18.48 -50.20
C SER A 3 -51.74 -18.64 -48.85
N ARG A 4 -50.82 -19.60 -48.82
CA ARG A 4 -49.71 -19.73 -47.87
C ARG A 4 -48.83 -18.48 -47.96
N ASP A 5 -48.29 -17.97 -46.86
CA ASP A 5 -46.94 -18.29 -46.39
C ASP A 5 -46.53 -17.35 -45.24
N GLY A 6 -45.49 -17.74 -44.51
CA GLY A 6 -45.16 -17.31 -43.14
C GLY A 6 -44.85 -15.83 -42.92
N GLY A 7 -45.16 -15.38 -41.70
CA GLY A 7 -44.82 -14.06 -41.19
C GLY A 7 -44.06 -14.14 -39.86
N GLY A 8 -42.74 -14.02 -39.94
CA GLY A 8 -41.82 -13.38 -39.00
C GLY A 8 -41.98 -13.60 -37.49
N ILE A 9 -41.15 -14.49 -36.93
CA ILE A 9 -40.64 -14.32 -35.57
C ILE A 9 -39.50 -13.28 -35.56
N SER A 10 -39.83 -12.00 -35.68
CA SER A 10 -38.85 -10.94 -35.38
C SER A 10 -38.88 -10.65 -33.89
N ARG A 11 -38.00 -11.39 -33.20
CA ARG A 11 -37.35 -10.97 -31.97
C ARG A 11 -36.70 -9.60 -32.23
N THR A 12 -36.96 -8.60 -31.38
CA THR A 12 -36.09 -7.45 -31.01
C THR A 12 -36.96 -6.24 -30.65
N ALA A 13 -37.28 -6.12 -29.38
CA ALA A 13 -37.67 -4.84 -28.79
C ALA A 13 -37.22 -4.85 -27.33
N ASN A 14 -35.91 -4.69 -27.12
CA ASN A 14 -35.41 -4.07 -25.90
C ASN A 14 -34.18 -3.23 -26.26
N SER A 15 -34.38 -2.23 -27.12
CA SER A 15 -33.52 -1.05 -27.17
C SER A 15 -33.90 -0.16 -25.99
N GLN A 16 -33.45 -0.52 -24.80
CA GLN A 16 -33.08 0.48 -23.82
C GLN A 16 -31.60 0.79 -24.05
N GLU A 17 -31.35 1.48 -25.16
CA GLU A 17 -30.16 2.31 -25.33
C GLU A 17 -30.23 3.38 -24.24
N TYR A 18 -29.59 3.12 -23.11
CA TYR A 18 -29.16 4.20 -22.24
C TYR A 18 -28.14 5.02 -23.05
N PRO A 19 -28.41 6.31 -23.34
CA PRO A 19 -27.39 7.16 -23.90
C PRO A 19 -26.32 7.29 -22.83
N VAL A 20 -25.20 6.57 -23.01
CA VAL A 20 -23.99 6.87 -22.26
C VAL A 20 -23.64 8.33 -22.55
N PRO A 21 -23.64 9.22 -21.54
CA PRO A 21 -23.04 10.53 -21.74
C PRO A 21 -21.56 10.27 -22.00
N PHE A 22 -21.15 10.50 -23.24
CA PHE A 22 -19.76 10.54 -23.65
C PHE A 22 -19.11 11.76 -23.00
N ALA A 23 -18.81 11.68 -21.70
CA ALA A 23 -18.11 12.71 -20.96
C ALA A 23 -17.48 12.10 -19.68
N ALA A 24 -16.15 12.02 -19.69
CA ALA A 24 -15.29 12.01 -18.51
C ALA A 24 -14.96 10.69 -17.78
N ALA A 25 -14.90 9.53 -18.45
CA ALA A 25 -14.35 8.31 -17.83
C ALA A 25 -12.81 8.33 -17.60
N GLU A 26 -12.10 9.36 -18.07
CA GLU A 26 -10.68 9.59 -17.75
C GLU A 26 -10.47 10.60 -16.61
N ARG A 27 -11.54 11.10 -15.98
CA ARG A 27 -11.46 12.13 -14.92
C ARG A 27 -12.03 11.69 -13.57
N TYR A 28 -12.32 10.41 -13.39
CA TYR A 28 -12.76 9.86 -12.09
C TYR A 28 -11.77 8.85 -11.47
N ARG A 29 -10.64 8.56 -12.11
CA ARG A 29 -9.46 7.93 -11.47
C ARG A 29 -8.31 8.93 -11.26
N GLN A 30 -8.50 10.16 -11.72
CA GLN A 30 -7.64 11.28 -11.39
C GLN A 30 -8.26 11.95 -10.16
N GLY A 31 -8.32 11.23 -9.03
CA GLY A 31 -8.31 11.91 -7.74
C GLY A 31 -7.13 12.86 -7.85
N MET A 32 -7.43 14.16 -7.79
CA MET A 32 -6.58 15.28 -8.17
C MET A 32 -5.13 15.02 -7.76
N THR A 33 -4.31 14.44 -8.65
CA THR A 33 -2.99 13.93 -8.26
C THR A 33 -2.17 15.14 -7.83
N VAL A 34 -2.04 15.34 -6.52
CA VAL A 34 -1.44 16.55 -5.98
C VAL A 34 0.03 16.52 -6.39
N ASP A 35 0.51 17.63 -6.94
CA ASP A 35 1.93 17.74 -7.27
C ASP A 35 2.74 17.62 -5.96
N PRO A 36 3.74 16.73 -5.88
CA PRO A 36 4.44 16.45 -4.64
C PRO A 36 5.17 17.69 -4.09
N ARG A 37 5.56 18.67 -4.92
CA ARG A 37 6.08 19.95 -4.40
C ARG A 37 4.99 20.79 -3.77
N ALA A 38 3.82 20.87 -4.40
CA ALA A 38 2.69 21.61 -3.84
C ALA A 38 2.20 20.98 -2.53
N ALA A 39 2.19 19.64 -2.45
CA ALA A 39 1.89 18.91 -1.21
C ALA A 39 2.96 19.18 -0.14
N LEU A 40 4.25 19.16 -0.51
CA LEU A 40 5.33 19.48 0.41
C LEU A 40 5.23 20.92 0.95
N ASP A 41 4.94 21.90 0.10
CA ASP A 41 4.75 23.29 0.54
C ASP A 41 3.60 23.41 1.54
N ARG A 42 2.50 22.65 1.33
CA ARG A 42 1.39 22.57 2.28
C ARG A 42 1.78 21.91 3.59
N PHE A 43 2.55 20.82 3.53
CA PHE A 43 3.03 20.11 4.71
C PHE A 43 3.97 20.97 5.56
N VAL A 44 4.90 21.71 4.93
CA VAL A 44 5.76 22.67 5.62
C VAL A 44 4.94 23.78 6.29
N ALA A 45 3.94 24.34 5.60
CA ALA A 45 3.06 25.34 6.19
C ALA A 45 2.25 24.78 7.38
N ALA A 46 1.81 23.52 7.33
CA ALA A 46 1.12 22.86 8.44
C ALA A 46 2.06 22.64 9.64
N LEU A 47 3.32 22.25 9.41
CA LEU A 47 4.34 22.13 10.46
C LEU A 47 4.57 23.46 11.17
N GLU A 48 4.68 24.55 10.42
CA GLU A 48 4.84 25.90 10.98
C GLU A 48 3.60 26.33 11.79
N ALA A 49 2.40 26.03 11.31
CA ALA A 49 1.15 26.31 12.00
C ALA A 49 1.02 25.51 13.31
N HIS A 50 1.32 24.21 13.28
CA HIS A 50 1.32 23.35 14.45
C HIS A 50 2.34 23.84 15.49
N PHE A 51 3.56 24.16 15.07
CA PHE A 51 4.56 24.75 15.97
C PHE A 51 4.06 26.07 16.58
N ALA A 52 3.44 26.94 15.78
CA ALA A 52 2.89 28.21 16.27
C ALA A 52 1.76 27.99 17.29
N ALA A 53 0.89 27.00 17.09
CA ALA A 53 -0.15 26.63 18.04
C ALA A 53 0.46 26.17 19.37
N VAL A 54 1.41 25.22 19.32
CA VAL A 54 2.11 24.70 20.50
C VAL A 54 2.84 25.80 21.25
N ALA A 55 3.53 26.69 20.54
CA ALA A 55 4.28 27.79 21.14
C ALA A 55 3.39 28.85 21.83
N ASN A 56 2.13 28.98 21.40
CA ASN A 56 1.17 29.95 21.94
C ASN A 56 0.09 29.32 22.83
N ARG A 57 0.21 28.03 23.17
CA ARG A 57 -0.81 27.28 23.92
C ARG A 57 -1.16 27.96 25.25
N ARG A 58 -2.45 28.01 25.57
CA ARG A 58 -3.03 28.64 26.76
C ARG A 58 -3.56 27.61 27.74
N GLY A 59 -2.71 26.71 28.19
CA GLY A 59 -3.07 25.65 29.13
C GLY A 59 -2.38 24.34 28.77
N ASP A 60 -2.69 23.30 29.55
CA ASP A 60 -2.26 21.93 29.25
C ASP A 60 -3.10 21.30 28.12
N GLU A 61 -4.37 21.67 28.01
CA GLU A 61 -5.29 21.27 26.94
C GLU A 61 -5.71 22.53 26.16
N ASP A 62 -5.15 22.70 24.96
CA ASP A 62 -5.49 23.81 24.07
C ASP A 62 -5.99 23.24 22.76
N SER A 63 -7.29 23.41 22.47
CA SER A 63 -7.93 22.87 21.26
C SER A 63 -7.28 23.37 19.97
N SER A 64 -6.60 24.52 20.01
CA SER A 64 -5.87 25.02 18.83
C SER A 64 -4.66 24.17 18.47
N VAL A 65 -4.09 23.43 19.44
CA VAL A 65 -3.01 22.48 19.21
C VAL A 65 -3.56 21.22 18.56
N ASP A 66 -4.67 20.71 19.06
CA ASP A 66 -5.36 19.53 18.52
C ASP A 66 -5.82 19.79 17.08
N ASP A 67 -6.53 20.91 16.84
CA ASP A 67 -6.95 21.32 15.49
C ASP A 67 -5.75 21.44 14.52
N ALA A 68 -4.61 21.94 15.01
CA ALA A 68 -3.41 22.08 14.19
C ALA A 68 -2.67 20.74 13.97
N TYR A 69 -2.83 19.78 14.89
CA TYR A 69 -2.33 18.42 14.73
C TYR A 69 -3.09 17.68 13.64
N ASP A 70 -4.42 17.73 13.65
CA ASP A 70 -5.27 17.11 12.61
C ASP A 70 -4.91 17.63 11.21
N VAL A 71 -4.77 18.95 11.07
CA VAL A 71 -4.38 19.58 9.80
C VAL A 71 -2.98 19.16 9.36
N LEU A 72 -2.07 18.90 10.31
CA LEU A 72 -0.73 18.42 10.03
C LEU A 72 -0.74 16.96 9.57
N ALA A 73 -1.51 16.10 10.22
CA ALA A 73 -1.70 14.71 9.85
C ALA A 73 -2.28 14.59 8.43
N ASP A 74 -3.37 15.30 8.13
CA ASP A 74 -3.94 15.37 6.78
C ASP A 74 -2.91 15.81 5.72
N ALA A 75 -2.10 16.82 6.05
CA ALA A 75 -1.10 17.33 5.11
C ALA A 75 0.06 16.35 4.88
N PHE A 76 0.41 15.56 5.90
CA PHE A 76 1.38 14.48 5.79
C PHE A 76 0.88 13.40 4.83
N ASP A 77 -0.34 12.90 5.02
CA ASP A 77 -0.90 11.81 4.18
C ASP A 77 -0.99 12.24 2.71
N VAL A 78 -1.42 13.47 2.46
CA VAL A 78 -1.47 14.03 1.10
C VAL A 78 -0.08 14.08 0.45
N TYR A 79 0.97 14.37 1.22
CA TYR A 79 2.34 14.40 0.71
C TYR A 79 2.90 12.99 0.48
N ASP A 80 2.68 12.05 1.40
CA ASP A 80 3.10 10.65 1.25
C ASP A 80 2.41 10.00 0.04
N GLU A 81 1.09 10.17 -0.12
CA GLU A 81 0.36 9.69 -1.29
C GLU A 81 0.88 10.31 -2.59
N ALA A 82 1.15 11.62 -2.59
CA ALA A 82 1.69 12.31 -3.77
C ALA A 82 3.09 11.81 -4.15
N LEU A 83 3.93 11.50 -3.16
CA LEU A 83 5.27 10.95 -3.34
C LEU A 83 5.18 9.52 -3.91
N GLY A 84 4.34 8.67 -3.33
CA GLY A 84 4.10 7.30 -3.77
C GLY A 84 3.54 7.25 -5.19
N ASN A 85 2.58 8.11 -5.51
CA ASN A 85 1.97 8.13 -6.84
C ASN A 85 2.91 8.68 -7.93
N THR A 86 3.78 9.64 -7.60
CA THR A 86 4.67 10.29 -8.58
C THR A 86 5.99 9.55 -8.76
N TYR A 87 6.59 9.10 -7.67
CA TYR A 87 7.94 8.53 -7.64
C TYR A 87 7.98 7.06 -7.24
N GLY A 88 6.90 6.50 -6.69
CA GLY A 88 6.87 5.13 -6.18
C GLY A 88 7.66 4.97 -4.87
N GLU A 89 7.90 6.06 -4.16
CA GLU A 89 8.67 6.09 -2.91
C GLU A 89 7.73 6.44 -1.74
N ALA A 90 8.00 5.85 -0.58
CA ALA A 90 7.27 6.12 0.67
C ALA A 90 8.19 6.81 1.69
N LEU A 91 7.59 7.50 2.66
CA LEU A 91 8.36 8.13 3.73
C LEU A 91 8.81 7.10 4.79
N PRO A 92 9.98 7.30 5.43
CA PRO A 92 10.48 6.43 6.49
C PRO A 92 9.79 6.70 7.85
N VAL A 93 8.75 7.54 7.87
CA VAL A 93 7.98 7.91 9.05
C VAL A 93 6.52 7.61 8.77
N VAL A 94 5.76 7.27 9.80
CA VAL A 94 4.32 7.02 9.73
C VAL A 94 3.64 7.86 10.81
N LEU A 95 2.38 8.22 10.58
CA LEU A 95 1.55 8.79 11.64
C LEU A 95 1.31 7.71 12.70
N ALA A 96 1.34 8.12 13.98
CA ALA A 96 0.86 7.27 15.05
C ALA A 96 -0.66 7.21 14.92
N ASP A 97 -1.22 6.01 14.83
CA ASP A 97 -2.66 5.84 14.89
C ASP A 97 -3.08 5.99 16.35
N ASP A 98 -4.07 6.84 16.61
CA ASP A 98 -4.63 7.05 17.95
C ASP A 98 -5.52 5.86 18.39
N GLU A 99 -5.68 4.83 17.55
CA GLU A 99 -6.53 3.64 17.76
C GLU A 99 -5.77 2.41 18.33
N ASP A 100 -4.45 2.46 18.51
CA ASP A 100 -3.64 1.37 19.11
C ASP A 100 -3.73 1.32 20.66
N ASP A 101 -4.92 1.45 21.26
CA ASP A 101 -5.13 1.27 22.72
C ASP A 101 -6.29 0.33 23.08
N ASP A 102 -6.83 -0.49 22.15
CA ASP A 102 -7.87 -1.50 22.45
C ASP A 102 -7.86 -2.67 21.44
N ASP A 103 -7.13 -3.76 21.73
CA ASP A 103 -7.52 -5.17 21.44
C ASP A 103 -6.28 -6.11 21.50
N ASP A 104 -5.82 -6.43 22.71
CA ASP A 104 -4.94 -7.60 22.97
C ASP A 104 -5.68 -8.55 23.95
N ASP A 105 -6.93 -8.86 23.62
CA ASP A 105 -7.79 -9.84 24.31
C ASP A 105 -8.28 -10.88 23.29
N ASP A 106 -7.37 -11.45 22.50
CA ASP A 106 -7.64 -12.69 21.75
C ASP A 106 -7.32 -13.91 22.64
N ASP A 107 -8.42 -14.37 23.25
CA ASP A 107 -8.60 -15.61 23.98
C ASP A 107 -8.63 -16.77 22.97
N ASP A 108 -7.52 -17.50 22.77
CA ASP A 108 -7.52 -18.76 22.04
C ASP A 108 -7.41 -19.94 23.02
N GLU A 109 -8.58 -20.57 23.22
CA GLU A 109 -8.79 -21.84 23.90
C GLU A 109 -7.88 -22.94 23.29
N ASP A 110 -6.93 -23.46 24.06
CA ASP A 110 -6.18 -24.68 23.74
C ASP A 110 -7.11 -25.90 23.84
N ASP A 111 -7.91 -26.16 22.81
CA ASP A 111 -8.60 -27.43 22.62
C ASP A 111 -7.65 -28.42 21.94
N GLY A 112 -6.73 -28.98 22.73
CA GLY A 112 -5.80 -30.03 22.31
C GLY A 112 -6.49 -31.24 21.68
N GLN A 113 -6.64 -31.20 20.35
CA GLN A 113 -7.09 -32.31 19.53
C GLN A 113 -5.86 -33.05 18.98
N ASP A 114 -5.71 -34.30 19.45
CA ASP A 114 -4.74 -35.29 19.02
C ASP A 114 -4.67 -35.42 17.49
N GLU A 115 -3.48 -35.26 16.92
CA GLU A 115 -3.14 -35.77 15.59
C GLU A 115 -1.95 -36.73 15.71
N ASP A 116 -2.30 -38.01 15.94
CA ASP A 116 -1.48 -39.14 15.51
C ASP A 116 -1.41 -39.13 13.96
N ASP A 117 -0.26 -38.88 13.32
CA ASP A 117 0.18 -39.67 12.16
C ASP A 117 1.60 -39.35 11.64
N ASP A 118 2.32 -40.43 11.31
CA ASP A 118 3.42 -40.57 10.33
C ASP A 118 4.82 -39.93 10.58
N ASP A 119 5.58 -40.53 11.51
CA ASP A 119 7.06 -40.55 11.44
C ASP A 119 7.54 -41.75 10.59
N ASP A 120 7.48 -41.64 9.26
CA ASP A 120 8.17 -42.57 8.35
C ASP A 120 8.67 -41.84 7.08
N ALA A 121 9.61 -40.92 7.27
CA ALA A 121 10.39 -40.31 6.19
C ALA A 121 11.88 -40.61 6.39
N GLU A 122 12.25 -41.84 6.04
CA GLU A 122 13.61 -42.35 5.86
C GLU A 122 14.51 -41.37 5.10
N GLU A 123 15.50 -40.84 5.83
CA GLU A 123 16.88 -40.55 5.43
C GLU A 123 17.12 -40.36 3.92
N ARG A 124 16.92 -39.12 3.44
CA ARG A 124 17.50 -38.68 2.17
C ARG A 124 18.34 -37.44 2.39
N LEU A 125 19.64 -37.59 2.08
CA LEU A 125 20.67 -36.58 1.79
C LEU A 125 21.90 -36.58 2.74
N GLY A 126 22.46 -37.76 3.01
CA GLY A 126 23.88 -37.91 3.34
C GLY A 126 24.68 -38.24 2.08
N GLY A 127 25.31 -37.23 1.45
CA GLY A 127 26.13 -37.46 0.26
C GLY A 127 26.61 -36.17 -0.41
N ILE A 128 27.25 -35.29 0.36
CA ILE A 128 28.17 -34.30 -0.22
C ILE A 128 29.58 -34.88 -0.09
N ASP A 129 30.12 -35.39 -1.20
CA ASP A 129 31.51 -35.85 -1.25
C ASP A 129 32.43 -34.62 -1.18
N GLU A 130 33.15 -34.50 -0.07
CA GLU A 130 34.11 -33.42 0.26
C GLU A 130 35.40 -33.42 -0.59
N ALA A 131 35.35 -33.96 -1.82
CA ALA A 131 36.53 -34.28 -2.62
C ALA A 131 36.89 -33.24 -3.71
N ASP A 132 36.13 -32.15 -3.89
CA ASP A 132 36.44 -31.11 -4.90
C ASP A 132 37.08 -29.84 -4.31
N LEU A 133 37.59 -29.90 -3.08
CA LEU A 133 38.50 -28.87 -2.55
C LEU A 133 39.96 -29.29 -2.73
N ASP A 134 40.41 -29.25 -3.98
CA ASP A 134 41.84 -29.26 -4.37
C ASP A 134 42.00 -28.12 -5.40
N GLY A 135 42.65 -27.00 -5.12
CA GLY A 135 44.00 -26.92 -4.62
C GLY A 135 44.94 -26.56 -5.77
N SER A 136 44.94 -25.30 -6.22
CA SER A 136 46.12 -24.69 -6.86
C SER A 136 46.05 -23.15 -6.72
N ASP A 137 46.83 -22.40 -5.93
CA ASP A 137 48.30 -22.36 -5.74
C ASP A 137 48.96 -21.32 -6.68
N TYR A 138 49.36 -20.19 -6.07
CA TYR A 138 50.27 -19.10 -6.50
C TYR A 138 49.84 -18.20 -7.69
N ASP A 139 50.16 -16.90 -7.78
CA ASP A 139 51.34 -16.15 -7.32
C ASP A 139 50.99 -14.74 -6.79
N GLU A 140 51.66 -14.38 -5.69
CA GLU A 140 51.95 -13.02 -5.23
C GLU A 140 53.02 -12.44 -6.18
N ASP A 141 52.75 -11.30 -6.84
CA ASP A 141 53.68 -10.16 -6.94
C ASP A 141 53.30 -9.12 -8.02
N VAL A 142 53.40 -7.87 -7.56
CA VAL A 142 53.92 -6.63 -8.20
C VAL A 142 53.11 -5.76 -9.19
N ASP A 143 53.18 -4.47 -8.83
CA ASP A 143 53.23 -3.25 -9.63
C ASP A 143 51.92 -2.50 -10.00
N ALA A 144 51.61 -1.55 -9.10
CA ALA A 144 51.49 -0.13 -9.40
C ALA A 144 51.01 0.30 -10.80
N VAL A 145 49.83 0.92 -10.86
CA VAL A 145 49.59 2.02 -11.80
C VAL A 145 48.98 3.18 -11.03
N ARG A 146 49.83 4.16 -10.74
CA ARG A 146 49.45 5.52 -10.36
C ARG A 146 48.90 6.26 -11.58
#